data_AF-A0A9D7HA07-F1
#
_entry.id   AF-A0A9D7HA07-F1
#
_cell.length_a   1.000
_cell.length_b   1.000
_cell.length_c   1.000
_cell.angle_alpha   90.00
_cell.angle_beta   90.00
_cell.angle_gamma   90.00
#
_symmetry.space_group_name_H-M   'P 1'
#
loop_
_entity.id
_entity.type
_entity.pdbx_description
1 polymer ?
#
loop_
_entity_poly.entity_id
_entity_poly.type
_entity_poly.pdbx_seq_one_letter_code
_entity_poly.pdbx_strand_id
1 'polypeptide(L)'
;MNCRNTSIAPLRTRWWPFVLLGFLCLTTNVSAQFPQTFDGTFLPAGWVKFETGPDATQQWVQTATTQSGAGAAFIRYSVAGATNVDYLVSPQFTPTAGQSLTFWEREAFGTNYGSTFSVWCQRRCRPEQRTLPLRSSSRAENGS
;
A
#
# COMPACT_ATOMS: atom_id res chain seq x y z
N MET A 1 10.63 9.87 -17.03
CA MET A 1 11.98 9.83 -16.40
C MET A 1 12.53 8.42 -16.52
N ASN A 2 13.64 8.25 -17.24
CA ASN A 2 14.20 6.96 -17.62
C ASN A 2 15.12 6.41 -16.53
N CYS A 3 14.81 5.22 -15.99
CA CYS A 3 15.79 4.39 -15.30
C CYS A 3 16.73 3.78 -16.35
N ARG A 4 17.96 4.28 -16.46
CA ARG A 4 19.02 3.60 -17.23
C ARG A 4 19.99 2.92 -16.28
N ASN A 5 20.08 1.60 -16.45
CA ASN A 5 21.26 0.81 -16.14
C ASN A 5 22.43 1.34 -17.00
N THR A 6 23.57 1.61 -16.37
CA THR A 6 24.85 1.72 -17.07
C THR A 6 25.91 1.03 -16.24
N SER A 7 26.35 -0.15 -16.70
CA SER A 7 27.55 -0.82 -16.22
C SER A 7 28.76 -0.25 -16.97
N ILE A 8 29.76 0.27 -16.25
CA ILE A 8 31.10 0.57 -16.78
C ILE A 8 32.14 0.10 -15.75
N ALA A 9 33.19 -0.54 -16.29
CA ALA A 9 34.23 -1.36 -15.66
C ALA A 9 35.27 -0.55 -14.81
N PRO A 10 36.26 -1.22 -14.16
CA PRO A 10 36.90 -0.73 -12.95
C PRO A 10 38.08 0.23 -13.20
N LEU A 11 38.25 1.20 -12.31
CA LEU A 11 39.47 2.00 -12.19
C LEU A 11 40.19 1.66 -10.88
N ARG A 12 41.43 1.21 -11.04
CA ARG A 12 42.38 0.83 -9.98
C ARG A 12 42.94 2.05 -9.26
N THR A 13 43.47 1.80 -8.06
CA THR A 13 44.34 2.63 -7.21
C THR A 13 43.63 3.81 -6.50
N ARG A 14 43.81 4.08 -5.21
CA ARG A 14 45.00 3.97 -4.36
C ARG A 14 44.55 4.04 -2.88
N TRP A 15 45.35 3.46 -1.98
CA TRP A 15 45.04 3.15 -0.59
C TRP A 15 44.97 4.39 0.30
N TRP A 16 43.84 4.62 0.97
CA TRP A 16 43.74 5.42 2.21
C TRP A 16 43.15 4.50 3.29
N PRO A 17 43.91 4.17 4.36
CA PRO A 17 43.42 3.33 5.42
C PRO A 17 42.86 4.20 6.56
N PHE A 18 41.75 3.75 7.16
CA PHE A 18 41.23 4.18 8.46
C PHE A 18 40.52 5.54 8.60
N VAL A 19 39.48 5.78 7.79
CA VAL A 19 38.24 6.38 8.32
C VAL A 19 37.17 5.27 8.30
N LEU A 20 37.41 4.21 9.08
CA LEU A 20 36.60 2.99 9.07
C LEU A 20 35.94 2.69 10.43
N LEU A 21 35.56 3.73 11.17
CA LEU A 21 34.70 3.59 12.37
C LEU A 21 33.50 4.54 12.32
N GLY A 22 32.93 4.66 11.12
CA GLY A 22 31.59 5.20 10.90
C GLY A 22 30.66 4.10 10.40
N PHE A 23 30.76 2.89 10.95
CA PHE A 23 29.73 1.87 10.77
C PHE A 23 28.53 2.29 11.62
N LEU A 24 27.89 3.37 11.18
CA LEU A 24 26.54 3.74 11.57
C LEU A 24 25.69 2.56 11.12
N CYS A 25 25.53 1.60 12.03
CA CYS A 25 24.53 0.57 11.93
C CYS A 25 23.20 1.31 12.04
N LEU A 26 22.75 1.90 10.93
CA LEU A 26 21.37 2.29 10.74
C LEU A 26 20.60 0.98 10.85
N THR A 27 20.15 0.68 12.06
CA THR A 27 19.18 -0.37 12.31
C THR A 27 17.92 0.07 11.58
N THR A 28 17.79 -0.36 10.32
CA THR A 28 16.49 -0.33 9.66
C THR A 28 15.62 -1.25 10.49
N ASN A 29 14.73 -0.67 11.30
CA ASN A 29 13.69 -1.41 11.98
C ASN A 29 12.80 -2.00 10.89
N VAL A 30 13.13 -3.22 10.44
CA VAL A 30 12.23 -4.03 9.62
C VAL A 30 11.22 -4.61 10.60
N SER A 31 10.18 -3.85 10.92
CA SER A 31 9.00 -4.47 11.51
C SER A 31 8.39 -5.39 10.45
N ALA A 32 7.97 -6.59 10.88
CA ALA A 32 7.13 -7.42 10.04
C ALA A 32 5.88 -6.60 9.68
N GLN A 33 5.71 -6.31 8.39
CA GLN A 33 4.59 -5.51 7.87
C GLN A 33 3.27 -6.29 7.93
N PHE A 34 3.37 -7.60 8.09
CA PHE A 34 2.25 -8.52 8.17
C PHE A 34 2.42 -9.42 9.40
N PRO A 35 1.34 -9.66 10.17
CA PRO A 35 -0.01 -9.11 9.95
C PRO A 35 -0.10 -7.60 10.27
N GLN A 36 -0.83 -6.84 9.44
CA GLN A 36 -1.16 -5.44 9.70
C GLN A 36 -2.56 -5.35 10.31
N THR A 37 -2.66 -4.98 11.59
CA THR A 37 -3.94 -4.93 12.32
C THR A 37 -4.58 -3.55 12.35
N PHE A 38 -3.79 -2.49 12.20
CA PHE A 38 -4.23 -1.08 12.30
C PHE A 38 -4.69 -0.65 13.70
N ASP A 39 -4.20 -1.28 14.77
CA ASP A 39 -4.57 -0.91 16.15
C ASP A 39 -3.84 0.33 16.70
N GLY A 40 -2.75 0.75 16.05
CA GLY A 40 -1.94 1.90 16.45
C GLY A 40 -2.31 3.20 15.73
N THR A 41 -1.35 4.11 15.59
CA THR A 41 -1.53 5.34 14.82
C THR A 41 -1.88 5.02 13.36
N PHE A 42 -2.96 5.61 12.85
CA PHE A 42 -3.37 5.46 11.46
C PHE A 42 -2.56 6.33 10.52
N LEU A 43 -1.39 5.82 10.22
CA LEU A 43 -0.91 5.46 8.91
C LEU A 43 0.34 4.65 9.22
N PRO A 44 0.26 3.31 9.24
CA PRO A 44 1.38 2.52 9.74
C PRO A 44 2.64 2.82 8.94
N ALA A 45 3.80 2.74 9.58
CA ALA A 45 5.06 3.16 8.98
C ALA A 45 5.26 2.51 7.59
N GLY A 46 5.52 3.35 6.58
CA GLY A 46 5.75 2.94 5.20
C GLY A 46 4.48 2.68 4.36
N TRP A 47 3.28 2.72 4.95
CA TRP A 47 2.04 2.74 4.18
C TRP A 47 1.82 4.12 3.56
N VAL A 48 1.18 4.13 2.39
CA VAL A 48 0.91 5.36 1.63
C VAL A 48 -0.56 5.36 1.18
N LYS A 49 -1.16 6.55 1.15
CA LYS A 49 -2.48 6.79 0.57
C LYS A 49 -2.36 7.59 -0.71
N PHE A 50 -3.19 7.28 -1.69
CA PHE A 50 -3.41 8.12 -2.86
C PHE A 50 -4.90 8.42 -2.96
N GLU A 51 -5.24 9.70 -2.87
CA GLU A 51 -6.61 10.17 -2.86
C GLU A 51 -6.87 10.94 -4.16
N THR A 52 -7.96 10.64 -4.84
CA THR A 52 -8.31 11.30 -6.12
C THR A 52 -9.58 12.13 -6.05
N GLY A 53 -10.30 12.06 -4.93
CA GLY A 53 -11.50 12.86 -4.69
C GLY A 53 -11.22 14.35 -4.48
N PRO A 54 -12.23 15.21 -4.70
CA PRO A 54 -12.11 16.66 -4.52
C PRO A 54 -12.02 17.07 -3.04
N ASP A 55 -12.44 16.20 -2.13
CA ASP A 55 -12.59 16.50 -0.70
C ASP A 55 -11.59 15.73 0.15
N ALA A 56 -10.74 16.47 0.86
CA ALA A 56 -9.75 15.91 1.79
C ALA A 56 -10.37 15.19 3.02
N THR A 57 -11.70 15.15 3.15
CA THR A 57 -12.38 14.51 4.28
C THR A 57 -12.86 13.09 3.96
N GLN A 58 -13.02 12.75 2.67
CA GLN A 58 -13.50 11.44 2.22
C GLN A 58 -12.34 10.57 1.77
N GLN A 59 -11.52 10.19 2.75
CA GLN A 59 -10.25 9.51 2.56
C GLN A 59 -10.17 8.23 3.40
N TRP A 60 -9.10 7.46 3.18
CA TRP A 60 -8.73 6.36 4.08
C TRP A 60 -8.38 6.92 5.46
N VAL A 61 -9.04 6.37 6.48
CA VAL A 61 -8.92 6.71 7.91
C VAL A 61 -8.93 5.45 8.77
N GLN A 62 -8.66 5.59 10.06
CA GLN A 62 -8.92 4.54 11.04
C GLN A 62 -10.39 4.51 11.40
N THR A 63 -10.88 3.32 11.74
CA THR A 63 -12.15 3.14 12.45
C THR A 63 -11.97 2.20 13.64
N ALA A 64 -12.81 2.37 14.66
CA ALA A 64 -12.93 1.43 15.79
C ALA A 64 -13.92 0.29 15.48
N THR A 65 -14.64 0.33 14.36
CA THR A 65 -15.44 -0.81 13.88
C THR A 65 -14.51 -1.80 13.19
N THR A 66 -14.04 -2.78 13.94
CA THR A 66 -13.01 -3.73 13.50
C THR A 66 -13.50 -5.18 13.62
N GLN A 67 -12.85 -6.09 12.88
CA GLN A 67 -13.03 -7.53 13.07
C GLN A 67 -12.39 -7.99 14.39
N SER A 68 -11.24 -7.43 14.75
CA SER A 68 -10.50 -7.73 15.98
C SER A 68 -9.61 -6.56 16.40
N GLY A 69 -9.29 -6.45 17.68
CA GLY A 69 -8.41 -5.39 18.17
C GLY A 69 -9.14 -4.05 18.34
N ALA A 70 -8.40 -2.95 18.21
CA ALA A 70 -8.84 -1.59 18.47
C ALA A 70 -9.02 -0.74 17.21
N GLY A 71 -8.49 -1.18 16.05
CA GLY A 71 -8.57 -0.41 14.82
C GLY A 71 -8.71 -1.25 13.55
N ALA A 72 -9.18 -0.59 12.49
CA ALA A 72 -9.18 -1.10 11.12
C ALA A 72 -9.00 0.06 10.13
N ALA A 73 -8.51 -0.24 8.93
CA ALA A 73 -8.51 0.72 7.83
C ALA A 73 -9.91 0.86 7.22
N PHE A 74 -10.33 2.09 6.98
CA PHE A 74 -11.66 2.41 6.48
C PHE A 74 -11.59 3.52 5.43
N ILE A 75 -12.15 3.27 4.25
CA ILE A 75 -12.36 4.31 3.23
C ILE A 75 -13.76 4.89 3.39
N ARG A 76 -13.83 6.22 3.51
CA ARG A 76 -15.11 6.92 3.58
C ARG A 76 -15.77 7.01 2.20
N TYR A 77 -17.08 7.19 2.22
CA TYR A 77 -17.89 7.33 1.00
C TYR A 77 -17.54 8.62 0.24
N SER A 78 -17.69 8.59 -1.08
CA SER A 78 -17.59 9.80 -1.91
C SER A 78 -18.84 10.66 -1.79
N VAL A 79 -18.71 11.97 -1.94
CA VAL A 79 -19.88 12.86 -2.07
C VAL A 79 -20.69 12.50 -3.33
N ALA A 80 -22.01 12.70 -3.27
CA ALA A 80 -22.89 12.36 -4.38
C ALA A 80 -22.46 13.04 -5.68
N GLY A 81 -22.34 12.26 -6.76
CA GLY A 81 -21.89 12.76 -8.07
C GLY A 81 -20.36 12.80 -8.25
N ALA A 82 -19.56 12.52 -7.21
CA ALA A 82 -18.11 12.37 -7.34
C ALA A 82 -17.74 10.92 -7.69
N THR A 83 -16.71 10.76 -8.52
CA THR A 83 -16.06 9.47 -8.79
C THR A 83 -14.67 9.52 -8.16
N ASN A 84 -14.54 9.02 -6.92
CA ASN A 84 -13.25 8.96 -6.26
C ASN A 84 -12.71 7.53 -6.38
N VAL A 85 -11.42 7.44 -6.66
CA VAL A 85 -10.66 6.19 -6.65
C VAL A 85 -9.49 6.37 -5.70
N ASP A 86 -9.61 5.85 -4.49
CA ASP A 86 -8.64 6.05 -3.43
C ASP A 86 -7.88 4.75 -3.14
N TYR A 87 -6.57 4.84 -3.04
CA TYR A 87 -5.69 3.70 -2.84
C TYR A 87 -5.04 3.75 -1.47
N LEU A 88 -4.97 2.60 -0.82
CA LEU A 88 -4.13 2.36 0.35
C LEU A 88 -3.08 1.33 -0.03
N VAL A 89 -1.82 1.71 0.05
CA VAL A 89 -0.69 0.94 -0.49
C VAL A 89 0.23 0.54 0.65
N SER A 90 0.50 -0.76 0.76
CA SER A 90 1.46 -1.29 1.74
C SER A 90 2.88 -0.87 1.39
N PRO A 91 3.80 -0.87 2.37
CA PRO A 91 5.22 -0.81 2.07
C PRO A 91 5.63 -1.96 1.14
N GLN A 92 6.78 -1.79 0.48
CA GLN A 92 7.36 -2.85 -0.32
C GLN A 92 7.78 -4.02 0.56
N PHE A 93 7.45 -5.23 0.13
CA PHE A 93 7.95 -6.48 0.69
C PHE A 93 8.31 -7.47 -0.43
N THR A 94 9.07 -8.50 -0.08
CA THR A 94 9.40 -9.60 -1.00
C THR A 94 8.65 -10.84 -0.53
N PRO A 95 7.56 -11.25 -1.22
CA PRO A 95 6.89 -12.48 -0.87
C PRO A 95 7.79 -13.68 -1.13
N THR A 96 7.74 -14.68 -0.26
CA THR A 96 8.32 -16.00 -0.53
C THR A 96 7.32 -16.87 -1.29
N ALA A 97 7.80 -17.90 -1.97
CA ALA A 97 6.95 -18.82 -2.71
C ALA A 97 5.93 -19.50 -1.78
N GLY A 98 4.67 -19.59 -2.23
CA GLY A 98 3.58 -20.22 -1.47
C GLY A 98 2.86 -19.30 -0.49
N GLN A 99 3.20 -18.01 -0.42
CA GLN A 99 2.48 -17.05 0.42
C GLN A 99 1.14 -16.60 -0.21
N SER A 100 0.15 -16.35 0.65
CA SER A 100 -1.16 -15.80 0.29
C SER A 100 -1.44 -14.53 1.08
N LEU A 101 -2.21 -13.62 0.48
CA LEU A 101 -2.79 -12.47 1.19
C LEU A 101 -4.21 -12.83 1.65
N THR A 102 -4.47 -12.65 2.94
CA THR A 102 -5.79 -12.82 3.54
C THR A 102 -6.14 -11.54 4.29
N PHE A 103 -7.38 -11.07 4.14
CA PHE A 103 -7.88 -9.88 4.81
C PHE A 103 -9.38 -10.00 5.09
N TRP A 104 -9.89 -9.14 5.95
CA TRP A 104 -11.32 -9.00 6.24
C TRP A 104 -11.81 -7.68 5.67
N GLU A 105 -12.99 -7.68 5.06
CA GLU A 105 -13.67 -6.47 4.60
C GLU A 105 -15.11 -6.43 5.11
N ARG A 106 -15.65 -5.21 5.22
CA ARG A 106 -17.03 -4.97 5.63
C ARG A 106 -17.51 -3.68 4.98
N GLU A 107 -18.69 -3.74 4.37
CA GLU A 107 -19.43 -2.55 3.95
C GLU A 107 -20.01 -1.84 5.18
N ALA A 108 -19.81 -0.53 5.29
CA ALA A 108 -20.29 0.23 6.45
C ALA A 108 -21.81 0.39 6.47
N PHE A 109 -22.42 0.51 5.29
CA PHE A 109 -23.85 0.71 5.12
C PHE A 109 -24.56 -0.61 4.82
N GLY A 110 -25.74 -0.81 5.41
CA GLY A 110 -26.60 -1.94 5.05
C GLY A 110 -27.26 -1.78 3.68
N THR A 111 -27.39 -0.54 3.20
CA THR A 111 -27.87 -0.24 1.84
C THR A 111 -26.73 -0.41 0.84
N ASN A 112 -27.01 -1.10 -0.27
CA ASN A 112 -26.05 -1.26 -1.35
C ASN A 112 -25.97 0.04 -2.19
N TYR A 113 -24.86 0.76 -2.08
CA TYR A 113 -24.57 1.96 -2.88
C TYR A 113 -23.68 1.66 -4.10
N GLY A 114 -23.43 0.39 -4.41
CA GLY A 114 -22.60 -0.01 -5.54
C GLY A 114 -21.10 0.16 -5.30
N SER A 115 -20.65 0.10 -4.04
CA SER A 115 -19.23 0.14 -3.67
C SER A 115 -18.46 -0.98 -4.38
N THR A 116 -17.31 -0.63 -4.98
CA THR A 116 -16.41 -1.60 -5.61
C THR A 116 -15.03 -1.50 -4.99
N PHE A 117 -14.45 -2.64 -4.59
CA PHE A 117 -13.09 -2.74 -4.07
C PHE A 117 -12.25 -3.69 -4.94
N SER A 118 -10.94 -3.47 -5.01
CA SER A 118 -10.03 -4.31 -5.79
C SER A 118 -8.64 -4.31 -5.18
N VAL A 119 -8.01 -5.49 -5.14
CA VAL A 119 -6.64 -5.67 -4.63
C VAL A 119 -5.67 -5.88 -5.79
N TRP A 120 -4.56 -5.14 -5.77
CA TRP A 120 -3.57 -5.14 -6.83
C TRP A 120 -2.19 -5.47 -6.25
N CYS A 121 -1.42 -6.30 -6.94
CA CYS A 121 -0.02 -6.55 -6.62
C CYS A 121 0.88 -5.93 -7.68
N GLN A 122 1.89 -5.17 -7.26
CA GLN A 122 2.82 -4.51 -8.17
C GLN A 122 4.25 -4.91 -7.81
N ARG A 123 5.06 -5.27 -8.81
CA ARG A 123 6.47 -5.68 -8.62
C ARG A 123 7.45 -4.51 -8.62
N ARG A 124 7.00 -3.31 -9.03
CA ARG A 124 7.77 -2.06 -9.01
C ARG A 124 6.79 -0.90 -8.85
N CYS A 125 7.23 0.18 -8.18
CA CYS A 125 6.51 1.44 -8.18
C CYS A 125 6.35 1.92 -9.62
N ARG A 126 5.12 2.01 -10.13
CA ARG A 126 4.87 2.60 -11.44
C ARG A 126 4.69 4.12 -11.23
N PRO A 127 5.47 4.99 -11.89
CA PRO A 127 5.34 6.44 -11.71
C PRO A 127 4.08 7.04 -12.39
N GLU A 128 3.10 6.22 -12.78
CA GLU A 128 1.99 6.63 -13.63
C GLU A 128 0.76 5.73 -13.42
N GLN A 129 -0.01 6.02 -12.36
CA GLN A 129 -1.38 5.52 -12.21
C GLN A 129 -2.43 6.59 -12.53
N ARG A 130 -2.04 7.75 -13.08
CA ARG A 130 -2.99 8.83 -13.39
C ARG A 130 -3.83 8.61 -14.66
N THR A 131 -3.53 7.60 -15.48
CA THR A 131 -4.25 7.37 -16.74
C THR A 131 -3.98 5.98 -17.29
N LEU A 132 -4.65 4.91 -16.82
CA LEU A 132 -4.92 3.73 -17.66
C LEU A 132 -6.12 2.93 -17.10
N PRO A 133 -7.16 2.62 -17.90
CA PRO A 133 -8.24 1.74 -17.49
C PRO A 133 -7.81 0.28 -17.76
N LEU A 134 -7.65 -0.54 -16.72
CA LEU A 134 -7.35 -1.97 -16.92
C LEU A 134 -8.17 -2.87 -15.99
N ARG A 135 -9.34 -3.21 -16.54
CA ARG A 135 -10.02 -4.51 -16.53
C ARG A 135 -9.37 -5.63 -15.69
N SER A 136 -10.03 -5.99 -14.58
CA SER A 136 -10.23 -7.39 -14.17
C SER A 136 -11.53 -7.48 -13.38
N SER A 137 -12.54 -8.14 -13.96
CA SER A 137 -13.79 -8.48 -13.30
C SER A 137 -13.61 -9.83 -12.63
N SER A 138 -13.79 -9.90 -11.31
CA SER A 138 -14.20 -11.14 -10.64
C SER A 138 -15.67 -11.01 -10.30
N ARG A 139 -16.51 -11.71 -11.07
CA ARG A 139 -17.92 -11.95 -10.76
C ARG A 139 -17.99 -12.76 -9.47
N ALA A 140 -18.67 -12.24 -8.45
CA ALA A 140 -19.09 -13.05 -7.31
C ALA A 140 -20.18 -14.03 -7.79
N GLU A 141 -19.94 -15.33 -7.65
CA GLU A 141 -20.99 -16.33 -7.81
C GLU A 141 -21.81 -16.37 -6.53
N ASN A 142 -23.12 -16.06 -6.63
CA ASN A 142 -24.06 -16.30 -5.55
C ASN A 142 -24.29 -17.81 -5.43
N GLY A 143 -23.87 -18.37 -4.29
CA GLY A 143 -24.33 -19.67 -3.84
C GLY A 143 -25.82 -19.60 -3.49
N SER A 144 -26.56 -20.58 -4.01
CA SER A 144 -27.98 -20.88 -3.83
C SER A 144 -28.42 -21.08 -2.40
#